data_AF-A0A0F7H038-F1
#
_entry.id   AF-A0A0F7H038-F1
#
_cell.length_a   1.000
_cell.length_b   1.000
_cell.length_c   1.000
_cell.angle_alpha   90.00
_cell.angle_beta   90.00
_cell.angle_gamma   90.00
#
_symmetry.space_group_name_H-M   'P 1'
#
loop_
_entity.id
_entity.type
_entity.pdbx_description
1 polymer ?
#
loop_
_entity_poly.entity_id
_entity_poly.type
_entity_poly.pdbx_seq_one_letter_code
_entity_poly.pdbx_strand_id
1 'polypeptide(L)'
;DFGFDPLRLGEVPENLERYKESELIHCRWAMLAVPGMLVPEALGLGNWVKAQEWAAVPGGRATYLGNPVPWGTLPTILVIEFLAIAFVEHQRSMEKDPEKKKYPGGAFDPLGFSKDPEKFKEFKIKEVKNGRLALLAFVGICVQQSAHPGTGPLENLATHLADPWHRNISEIIIPRSIMP
;
A
#
# COMPACT_ATOMS: atom_id res chain seq x y z
N ASP A 1 -0.89 21.04 6.15
CA ASP A 1 -2.22 21.22 5.55
C ASP A 1 -2.05 22.13 4.34
N PHE A 2 -2.68 21.79 3.22
CA PHE A 2 -2.62 22.57 1.97
C PHE A 2 -4.00 23.12 1.58
N GLY A 3 -5.03 22.99 2.43
CA GLY A 3 -6.36 23.53 2.18
C GLY A 3 -7.17 22.79 1.11
N PHE A 4 -6.81 21.54 0.80
CA PHE A 4 -7.53 20.73 -0.18
C PHE A 4 -8.68 19.96 0.48
N ASP A 5 -9.86 20.59 0.53
CA ASP A 5 -11.13 19.95 0.89
C ASP A 5 -12.29 20.55 0.09
N PRO A 6 -12.42 20.23 -1.22
CA PRO A 6 -13.46 20.79 -2.08
C PRO A 6 -14.88 20.31 -1.71
N LEU A 7 -14.99 19.19 -0.99
CA LEU A 7 -16.26 18.57 -0.59
C LEU A 7 -16.68 18.89 0.84
N ARG A 8 -15.88 19.67 1.59
CA ARG A 8 -16.11 20.05 2.99
C ARG A 8 -16.34 18.85 3.93
N LEU A 9 -15.65 17.74 3.68
CA LEU A 9 -15.80 16.55 4.52
C LEU A 9 -15.26 16.81 5.93
N GLY A 10 -14.27 17.71 6.06
CA GLY A 10 -13.65 18.10 7.32
C GLY A 10 -14.37 19.22 8.09
N GLU A 11 -15.59 19.62 7.70
CA GLU A 11 -16.31 20.72 8.35
C GLU A 11 -16.61 20.42 9.83
N VAL A 12 -16.87 19.15 10.16
CA VAL A 12 -17.04 18.69 11.55
C VAL A 12 -15.67 18.33 12.14
N PRO A 13 -15.23 18.96 13.25
CA PRO A 13 -13.90 18.74 13.83
C PRO A 13 -13.62 17.28 14.22
N GLU A 14 -14.64 16.56 14.70
CA GLU A 14 -14.55 15.13 15.07
C GLU A 14 -14.26 14.24 13.84
N ASN A 15 -14.97 14.50 12.73
CA ASN A 15 -14.75 13.77 11.48
C ASN A 15 -13.36 14.08 10.91
N LEU A 16 -12.93 15.34 10.98
CA LEU A 16 -11.60 15.74 10.54
C LEU A 16 -10.49 15.01 11.31
N GLU A 17 -10.66 14.84 12.62
CA GLU A 17 -9.69 14.12 13.44
C GLU A 17 -9.62 12.63 13.07
N ARG A 18 -10.78 12.01 12.85
CA ARG A 18 -10.88 10.64 12.32
C ARG A 18 -10.26 10.52 10.92
N TYR A 19 -10.41 11.51 10.06
CA TYR A 19 -9.81 11.50 8.73
C TYR A 19 -8.30 11.64 8.76
N LYS A 20 -7.73 12.43 9.69
CA LYS A 20 -6.28 12.48 9.90
C LYS A 20 -5.72 11.14 10.38
N GLU A 21 -6.42 10.46 11.29
CA GLU A 21 -6.05 9.10 11.73
C GLU A 21 -6.10 8.13 10.55
N SER A 22 -7.24 8.08 9.85
CA SER A 22 -7.44 7.22 8.69
C SER A 22 -6.39 7.47 7.61
N GLU A 23 -6.11 8.74 7.28
CA GLU A 23 -5.10 9.13 6.30
C GLU A 23 -3.73 8.53 6.64
N LEU A 24 -3.28 8.66 7.89
CA LEU A 24 -1.98 8.13 8.33
C LEU A 24 -1.94 6.61 8.24
N ILE A 25 -3.00 5.91 8.64
CA ILE A 25 -3.06 4.45 8.55
C ILE A 25 -2.99 3.98 7.09
N HIS A 26 -3.79 4.58 6.19
CA HIS A 26 -3.75 4.25 4.76
C HIS A 26 -2.38 4.57 4.14
N CYS A 27 -1.79 5.72 4.50
CA CYS A 27 -0.44 6.10 4.08
C CYS A 27 0.60 5.06 4.50
N ARG A 28 0.57 4.59 5.76
CA ARG A 28 1.51 3.59 6.28
C ARG A 28 1.35 2.24 5.59
N TRP A 29 0.12 1.79 5.39
CA TRP A 29 -0.16 0.56 4.62
C TRP A 29 0.37 0.66 3.19
N ALA A 30 0.13 1.78 2.50
CA ALA A 30 0.63 1.99 1.15
C ALA A 30 2.16 2.05 1.07
N MET A 31 2.81 2.74 2.03
CA MET A 31 4.27 2.81 2.10
C MET A 31 4.93 1.45 2.33
N LEU A 32 4.26 0.52 3.02
CA LEU A 32 4.73 -0.86 3.17
C LEU A 32 4.39 -1.73 1.96
N ALA A 33 3.20 -1.53 1.36
CA ALA A 33 2.73 -2.32 0.24
C ALA A 33 3.55 -2.08 -1.03
N VAL A 34 3.86 -0.83 -1.38
CA VAL A 34 4.54 -0.49 -2.65
C VAL A 34 5.90 -1.20 -2.78
N PRO A 35 6.82 -1.17 -1.78
CA PRO A 35 8.04 -1.97 -1.82
C PRO A 35 7.76 -3.48 -1.87
N GLY A 36 6.74 -3.95 -1.15
CA GLY A 36 6.32 -5.36 -1.18
C GLY A 36 5.83 -5.84 -2.55
N MET A 37 5.35 -4.93 -3.41
CA MET A 37 4.98 -5.25 -4.79
C MET A 37 6.18 -5.19 -5.73
N LEU A 38 7.05 -4.18 -5.58
CA LEU A 38 8.17 -3.92 -6.49
C LEU A 38 9.37 -4.85 -6.25
N VAL A 39 9.72 -5.13 -4.98
CA VAL A 39 10.93 -5.89 -4.64
C VAL A 39 10.86 -7.35 -5.11
N PRO A 40 9.77 -8.11 -4.87
CA PRO A 40 9.69 -9.50 -5.35
C PRO A 40 9.70 -9.60 -6.88
N GLU A 41 9.06 -8.65 -7.55
CA GLU A 41 9.09 -8.58 -9.01
C GLU A 41 10.52 -8.31 -9.52
N ALA A 42 11.24 -7.37 -8.92
CA ALA A 42 12.64 -7.06 -9.28
C ALA A 42 13.58 -8.25 -9.05
N LEU A 43 13.31 -9.08 -8.03
CA LEU A 43 14.07 -10.29 -7.73
C LEU A 43 13.66 -11.50 -8.61
N GLY A 44 12.70 -11.33 -9.51
CA GLY A 44 12.23 -12.40 -10.40
C GLY A 44 11.36 -13.47 -9.72
N LEU A 45 10.83 -13.18 -8.53
CA LEU A 45 10.00 -14.11 -7.75
C LEU A 45 8.54 -14.16 -8.23
N GLY A 46 8.19 -13.32 -9.20
CA GLY A 46 6.83 -13.15 -9.72
C GLY A 46 6.28 -11.77 -9.38
N ASN A 47 5.31 -11.33 -10.19
CA ASN A 47 4.57 -10.10 -9.90
C ASN A 47 3.58 -10.32 -8.73
N TRP A 48 3.10 -9.21 -8.17
CA TRP A 48 2.23 -9.23 -7.00
C TRP A 48 0.92 -10.02 -7.20
N VAL A 49 0.43 -10.17 -8.43
CA VAL A 49 -0.75 -10.97 -8.75
C VAL A 49 -0.44 -12.47 -8.79
N LYS A 50 0.63 -12.88 -9.48
CA LYS A 50 1.11 -14.27 -9.50
C LYS A 50 1.45 -14.78 -8.11
N ALA A 51 1.94 -13.91 -7.23
CA ALA A 51 2.19 -14.23 -5.83
C ALA A 51 0.92 -14.63 -5.04
N GLN A 52 -0.28 -14.40 -5.57
CA GLN A 52 -1.57 -14.75 -4.94
C GLN A 52 -2.27 -15.93 -5.64
N GLU A 53 -1.89 -16.28 -6.86
CA GLU A 53 -2.55 -17.32 -7.66
C GLU A 53 -2.51 -18.71 -7.02
N TRP A 54 -1.46 -19.02 -6.25
CA TRP A 54 -1.32 -20.31 -5.56
C TRP A 54 -2.50 -20.61 -4.63
N ALA A 55 -3.18 -19.58 -4.10
CA ALA A 55 -4.31 -19.74 -3.19
C ALA A 55 -5.58 -20.26 -3.90
N ALA A 56 -5.71 -20.04 -5.21
CA ALA A 56 -6.87 -20.48 -5.98
C ALA A 56 -6.81 -21.96 -6.37
N VAL A 57 -5.64 -22.59 -6.26
CA VAL A 57 -5.41 -23.99 -6.66
C VAL A 57 -5.61 -24.93 -5.46
N PRO A 58 -6.40 -26.02 -5.60
CA PRO A 58 -6.53 -27.02 -4.53
C PRO A 58 -5.17 -27.61 -4.13
N GLY A 59 -4.82 -27.50 -2.85
CA GLY A 59 -3.53 -27.96 -2.33
C GLY A 59 -2.34 -27.03 -2.61
N GLY A 60 -2.60 -25.83 -3.14
CA GLY A 60 -1.58 -24.80 -3.34
C GLY A 60 -0.87 -24.43 -2.04
N ARG A 61 0.44 -24.16 -2.16
CA ARG A 61 1.29 -23.73 -1.05
C ARG A 61 1.99 -22.43 -1.42
N ALA A 62 2.02 -21.50 -0.48
CA ALA A 62 2.84 -20.31 -0.61
C ALA A 62 4.33 -20.69 -0.70
N THR A 63 5.05 -20.00 -1.59
CA THR A 63 6.51 -20.05 -1.65
C THR A 63 7.06 -18.69 -1.22
N TYR A 64 8.08 -18.72 -0.37
CA TYR A 64 8.78 -17.51 0.06
C TYR A 64 10.23 -17.61 -0.37
N LEU A 65 10.68 -16.68 -1.24
CA LEU A 65 11.98 -16.73 -1.90
C LEU A 65 12.24 -18.08 -2.62
N GLY A 66 11.19 -18.66 -3.21
CA GLY A 66 11.25 -19.98 -3.87
C GLY A 66 11.15 -21.20 -2.95
N ASN A 67 11.14 -21.00 -1.63
CA ASN A 67 11.04 -22.11 -0.67
C ASN A 67 9.58 -22.35 -0.24
N PRO A 68 9.07 -23.59 -0.30
CA PRO A 68 7.70 -23.88 0.11
C PRO A 68 7.56 -23.77 1.63
N VAL A 69 6.60 -22.97 2.07
CA VAL A 69 6.38 -22.75 3.51
C VAL A 69 5.56 -23.90 4.12
N PRO A 70 6.00 -24.51 5.24
CA PRO A 70 5.27 -25.64 5.84
C PRO A 70 3.84 -25.31 6.26
N TRP A 71 3.60 -24.09 6.76
CA TRP A 71 2.28 -23.55 7.10
C TRP A 71 1.65 -22.76 5.94
N GLY A 72 2.14 -22.95 4.71
CA GLY A 72 1.76 -22.20 3.51
C GLY A 72 0.38 -22.54 2.92
N THR A 73 -0.47 -23.25 3.65
CA THR A 73 -1.83 -23.62 3.22
C THR A 73 -2.81 -22.48 3.47
N LEU A 74 -3.72 -22.26 2.51
CA LEU A 74 -4.66 -21.13 2.54
C LEU A 74 -5.47 -21.02 3.85
N PRO A 75 -6.12 -22.09 4.37
CA PRO A 75 -6.90 -21.97 5.60
C PRO A 75 -6.05 -21.59 6.82
N THR A 76 -4.82 -22.10 6.88
CA THR A 76 -3.89 -21.84 7.98
C THR A 76 -3.45 -20.39 7.99
N ILE A 77 -3.05 -19.85 6.84
CA ILE A 77 -2.65 -18.44 6.71
C ILE A 77 -3.82 -17.52 7.03
N LEU A 78 -5.01 -17.82 6.51
CA LEU A 78 -6.21 -17.00 6.73
C LEU A 78 -6.59 -16.93 8.22
N VAL A 79 -6.53 -18.05 8.95
CA VAL A 79 -6.81 -18.06 10.40
C VAL A 79 -5.75 -17.27 11.16
N ILE A 80 -4.47 -17.45 10.84
CA ILE A 80 -3.38 -16.70 11.48
C ILE A 80 -3.53 -15.20 11.21
N GLU A 81 -3.78 -14.82 9.96
CA GLU A 81 -4.00 -13.43 9.54
C GLU A 81 -5.18 -12.81 10.27
N PHE A 82 -6.33 -13.49 10.27
CA PHE A 82 -7.54 -13.00 10.93
C PHE A 82 -7.29 -12.75 12.43
N LEU A 83 -6.72 -13.72 13.14
CA LEU A 83 -6.47 -13.59 14.58
C LEU A 83 -5.44 -12.50 14.87
N ALA A 84 -4.35 -12.43 14.11
CA ALA A 84 -3.28 -11.46 14.32
C ALA A 84 -3.75 -10.03 14.03
N ILE A 85 -4.36 -9.80 12.85
CA ILE A 85 -4.82 -8.46 12.45
C ILE A 85 -6.00 -8.02 13.32
N ALA A 86 -6.97 -8.90 13.61
CA ALA A 86 -8.08 -8.55 14.49
C ALA A 86 -7.60 -8.14 15.89
N PHE A 87 -6.63 -8.86 16.45
CA PHE A 87 -6.05 -8.50 17.75
C PHE A 87 -5.37 -7.12 17.70
N VAL A 88 -4.47 -6.90 16.74
CA VAL A 88 -3.70 -5.64 16.62
C VAL A 88 -4.62 -4.44 16.34
N GLU A 89 -5.55 -4.57 15.40
CA GLU A 89 -6.51 -3.51 15.08
C GLU A 89 -7.46 -3.23 16.24
N HIS A 90 -7.87 -4.27 17.00
CA HIS A 90 -8.67 -4.07 18.20
C HIS A 90 -7.90 -3.33 19.30
N GLN A 91 -6.63 -3.67 19.54
CA GLN A 91 -5.78 -2.94 20.49
C GLN A 91 -5.65 -1.46 20.10
N ARG A 92 -5.49 -1.15 18.80
CA ARG A 92 -5.47 0.25 18.31
C ARG A 92 -6.82 0.95 18.55
N SER A 93 -7.92 0.25 18.31
CA SER A 93 -9.27 0.78 18.50
C SER A 93 -9.59 1.13 19.97
N MET A 94 -9.04 0.36 20.92
CA MET A 94 -9.23 0.57 22.35
C MET A 94 -8.52 1.81 22.91
N GLU A 95 -7.49 2.33 22.23
CA GLU A 95 -6.88 3.60 22.61
C GLU A 95 -7.92 4.73 22.49
N LYS A 96 -7.85 5.74 23.37
CA LYS A 96 -8.82 6.86 23.38
C LYS A 96 -8.16 8.19 23.07
N ASP A 97 -6.85 8.30 23.26
CA ASP A 97 -6.10 9.51 22.98
C ASP A 97 -5.92 9.68 21.45
N PRO A 98 -6.46 10.76 20.85
CA PRO A 98 -6.39 10.99 19.41
C PRO A 98 -4.96 11.25 18.93
N GLU A 99 -4.10 11.82 19.77
CA GLU A 99 -2.71 12.07 19.39
C GLU A 99 -1.89 10.77 19.41
N LYS A 100 -2.10 9.91 20.42
CA LYS A 100 -1.47 8.58 20.49
C LYS A 100 -1.99 7.62 19.43
N LYS A 101 -3.26 7.73 19.01
CA LYS A 101 -3.80 6.98 17.87
C LYS A 101 -3.02 7.21 16.58
N LYS A 102 -2.60 8.47 16.35
CA LYS A 102 -1.82 8.86 15.17
C LYS A 102 -0.33 8.58 15.36
N TYR A 103 0.21 8.95 16.52
CA TYR A 103 1.62 8.91 16.86
C TYR A 103 1.82 8.29 18.26
N PRO A 104 1.80 6.94 18.38
CA PRO A 104 1.84 6.28 19.68
C PRO A 104 3.19 6.42 20.41
N GLY A 105 4.29 6.59 19.66
CA GLY A 105 5.63 6.72 20.23
C GLY A 105 6.04 5.51 21.09
N GLY A 106 6.93 5.71 22.06
CA GLY A 106 7.33 4.69 23.01
C GLY A 106 7.96 3.47 22.33
N ALA A 107 7.32 2.30 22.44
CA ALA A 107 7.78 1.06 21.82
C ALA A 107 7.88 1.15 20.28
N PHE A 108 7.11 2.04 19.65
CA PHE A 108 7.14 2.27 18.20
C PHE A 108 8.19 3.31 17.77
N ASP A 109 8.93 3.91 18.70
CA ASP A 109 10.07 4.78 18.44
C ASP A 109 11.29 4.36 19.29
N PRO A 110 11.87 3.17 19.04
CA PRO A 110 13.01 2.68 19.83
C PRO A 110 14.27 3.55 19.68
N LEU A 111 14.38 4.29 18.57
CA LEU A 111 15.53 5.15 18.28
C LEU A 111 15.36 6.59 18.79
N GLY A 112 14.16 6.95 19.28
CA GLY A 112 13.89 8.24 19.91
C GLY A 112 13.95 9.42 18.95
N PHE A 113 13.51 9.26 17.70
CA PHE A 113 13.45 10.35 16.72
C PHE A 113 12.40 11.42 17.06
N SER A 114 11.49 11.13 18.00
CA SER A 114 10.44 12.05 18.47
C SER A 114 10.87 13.05 19.55
N LYS A 115 12.14 13.03 20.00
CA LYS A 115 12.63 13.86 21.12
C LYS A 115 12.61 15.36 20.84
N ASP A 116 12.98 15.78 19.62
CA ASP A 116 13.02 17.18 19.21
C ASP A 116 11.68 17.58 18.57
N PRO A 117 10.87 18.48 19.19
CA PRO A 117 9.53 18.79 18.69
C PRO A 117 9.50 19.41 17.28
N GLU A 118 10.53 20.18 16.91
CA GLU A 118 10.64 20.81 15.59
C GLU A 118 10.97 19.79 14.51
N LYS A 119 11.98 18.93 14.74
CA LYS A 119 12.31 17.85 13.82
C LYS A 119 11.18 16.83 13.73
N PHE A 120 10.48 16.59 14.83
CA PHE A 120 9.33 15.69 14.83
C PHE A 120 8.20 16.22 13.94
N LYS A 121 7.89 17.52 13.98
CA LYS A 121 6.94 18.14 13.04
C LYS A 121 7.41 17.99 11.59
N GLU A 122 8.70 18.17 11.33
CA GLU A 122 9.27 17.95 9.99
C GLU A 122 9.11 16.49 9.53
N PHE A 123 9.39 15.52 10.40
CA PHE A 123 9.22 14.10 10.10
C PHE A 123 7.77 13.72 9.86
N LYS A 124 6.81 14.28 10.62
CA LYS A 124 5.37 14.10 10.34
C LYS A 124 5.01 14.58 8.93
N ILE A 125 5.54 15.73 8.50
CA ILE A 125 5.31 16.23 7.14
C ILE A 125 5.92 15.30 6.10
N LYS A 126 7.15 14.81 6.33
CA LYS A 126 7.81 13.85 5.43
C LYS A 126 7.02 12.54 5.34
N GLU A 127 6.52 12.03 6.44
CA GLU A 127 5.69 10.81 6.48
C GLU A 127 4.43 10.99 5.64
N VAL A 128 3.66 12.06 5.85
CA VAL A 128 2.42 12.30 5.10
C VAL A 128 2.69 12.51 3.61
N LYS A 129 3.75 13.24 3.23
CA LYS A 129 4.10 13.45 1.81
C LYS A 129 4.47 12.15 1.10
N ASN A 130 5.30 11.31 1.74
CA ASN A 130 5.63 10.00 1.18
C ASN A 130 4.42 9.06 1.18
N GLY A 131 3.59 9.12 2.21
CA GLY A 131 2.35 8.35 2.33
C GLY A 131 1.36 8.63 1.21
N ARG A 132 1.08 9.91 0.93
CA ARG A 132 0.20 10.32 -0.17
C ARG A 132 0.77 9.92 -1.54
N LEU A 133 2.09 10.05 -1.71
CA LEU A 133 2.77 9.58 -2.92
C LEU A 133 2.63 8.05 -3.08
N ALA A 134 2.79 7.29 -2.00
CA ALA A 134 2.64 5.84 -2.01
C ALA A 134 1.20 5.40 -2.29
N LEU A 135 0.19 6.10 -1.75
CA LEU A 135 -1.22 5.85 -2.08
C LEU A 135 -1.51 6.07 -3.56
N LEU A 136 -1.00 7.17 -4.12
CA LEU A 136 -1.13 7.45 -5.55
C LEU A 136 -0.43 6.37 -6.41
N ALA A 137 0.78 5.96 -6.01
CA ALA A 137 1.50 4.88 -6.68
C ALA A 137 0.72 3.56 -6.63
N PHE A 138 0.17 3.19 -5.47
CA PHE A 138 -0.64 1.99 -5.31
C PHE A 138 -1.88 1.99 -6.22
N VAL A 139 -2.61 3.11 -6.29
CA VAL A 139 -3.72 3.28 -7.24
C VAL A 139 -3.23 3.11 -8.69
N GLY A 140 -2.10 3.71 -9.03
CA GLY A 140 -1.46 3.53 -10.34
C GLY A 140 -1.19 2.06 -10.68
N ILE A 141 -0.63 1.30 -9.74
CA ILE A 141 -0.34 -0.13 -9.92
C ILE A 141 -1.64 -0.93 -10.13
N CYS A 142 -2.69 -0.67 -9.35
CA CYS A 142 -3.98 -1.33 -9.52
C CYS A 142 -4.63 -1.02 -10.88
N VAL A 143 -4.62 0.25 -11.30
CA VAL A 143 -5.18 0.66 -12.59
C VAL A 143 -4.38 0.08 -13.75
N GLN A 144 -3.05 0.10 -13.68
CA GLN A 144 -2.18 -0.51 -14.69
C GLN A 144 -2.44 -2.01 -14.80
N GLN A 145 -2.61 -2.71 -13.68
CA GLN A 145 -2.92 -4.13 -13.70
C GLN A 145 -4.30 -4.43 -14.29
N SER A 146 -5.29 -3.56 -14.04
CA SER A 146 -6.60 -3.70 -14.65
C SER A 146 -6.56 -3.44 -16.16
N ALA A 147 -5.72 -2.53 -16.62
CA ALA A 147 -5.56 -2.23 -18.05
C ALA A 147 -4.70 -3.28 -18.79
N HIS A 148 -3.72 -3.86 -18.10
CA HIS A 148 -2.81 -4.89 -18.60
C HIS A 148 -2.81 -6.11 -17.67
N PRO A 149 -3.83 -6.98 -17.77
CA PRO A 149 -3.97 -8.12 -16.87
C PRO A 149 -2.74 -9.05 -16.91
N GLY A 150 -2.24 -9.41 -15.73
CA GLY A 150 -1.15 -10.37 -15.58
C GLY A 150 0.27 -9.77 -15.69
N THR A 151 0.39 -8.46 -15.92
CA THR A 151 1.67 -7.75 -15.93
C THR A 151 2.10 -7.32 -14.53
N GLY A 152 3.36 -6.92 -14.38
CA GLY A 152 3.83 -6.24 -13.17
C GLY A 152 4.10 -4.75 -13.41
N PRO A 153 4.12 -3.91 -12.36
CA PRO A 153 4.49 -2.50 -12.50
C PRO A 153 5.90 -2.27 -13.08
N LEU A 154 6.90 -3.13 -12.80
CA LEU A 154 8.23 -2.99 -13.39
C LEU A 154 8.25 -3.42 -14.86
N GLU A 155 7.48 -4.45 -15.21
CA GLU A 155 7.26 -4.85 -16.61
C GLU A 155 6.61 -3.73 -17.43
N ASN A 156 5.60 -3.05 -16.87
CA ASN A 156 4.96 -1.90 -17.50
C ASN A 156 5.93 -0.72 -17.65
N LEU A 157 6.78 -0.48 -16.65
CA LEU A 157 7.85 0.52 -16.75
C LEU A 157 8.85 0.18 -17.86
N ALA A 158 9.30 -1.07 -17.95
CA ALA A 158 10.21 -1.52 -19.00
C ALA A 158 9.59 -1.37 -20.40
N THR A 159 8.29 -1.67 -20.53
CA THR A 159 7.53 -1.51 -21.77
C THR A 159 7.43 -0.03 -22.18
N HIS A 160 7.20 0.87 -21.23
CA HIS A 160 7.21 2.31 -21.50
C HIS A 160 8.60 2.82 -21.88
N LEU A 161 9.66 2.34 -21.21
CA LEU A 161 11.04 2.72 -21.52
C LEU A 161 11.51 2.22 -22.89
N ALA A 162 10.99 1.08 -23.35
CA ALA A 162 11.31 0.54 -24.67
C ALA A 162 10.79 1.44 -25.80
N ASP A 163 9.57 1.96 -25.68
CA ASP A 163 8.96 2.86 -26.67
C ASP A 163 8.12 3.97 -26.00
N PRO A 164 8.75 5.05 -25.48
CA PRO A 164 8.06 6.04 -24.66
C PRO A 164 6.89 6.76 -25.35
N TRP A 165 7.03 6.98 -26.65
CA TRP A 165 6.07 7.73 -27.45
C TRP A 165 4.84 6.93 -27.89
N HIS A 166 4.96 5.60 -27.91
CA HIS A 166 3.89 4.71 -28.36
C HIS A 166 3.27 3.97 -27.19
N ARG A 167 4.07 3.45 -26.26
CA ARG A 167 3.61 2.66 -25.11
C ARG A 167 3.26 3.54 -23.93
N ASN A 168 2.11 4.20 -23.96
CA ASN A 168 1.66 5.04 -22.86
C ASN A 168 0.15 4.89 -22.61
N ILE A 169 -0.35 5.60 -21.60
CA ILE A 169 -1.76 5.53 -21.20
C ILE A 169 -2.74 5.91 -22.33
N SER A 170 -2.30 6.63 -23.36
CA SER A 170 -3.18 7.01 -24.48
C SER A 170 -3.65 5.81 -25.31
N GLU A 171 -2.89 4.71 -25.36
CA GLU A 171 -3.33 3.48 -26.02
C GLU A 171 -4.57 2.87 -25.34
N ILE A 172 -4.68 3.04 -24.03
CA ILE A 172 -5.82 2.53 -23.23
C ILE A 172 -6.99 3.51 -23.29
N ILE A 173 -6.72 4.82 -23.19
CA ILE A 173 -7.77 5.85 -23.22
C ILE A 173 -8.40 5.97 -24.61
N ILE A 174 -7.60 5.81 -25.67
CA ILE A 174 -8.04 5.87 -27.06
C ILE A 174 -7.64 4.54 -27.74
N PRO A 175 -8.50 3.52 -27.67
CA PRO A 175 -8.20 2.21 -28.23
C PRO A 175 -8.06 2.28 -29.76
N ARG A 176 -6.83 2.32 -30.28
CA ARG A 176 -6.56 2.32 -31.72
C ARG A 176 -6.87 0.98 -32.39
N SER A 177 -6.94 -0.11 -31.62
CA SER A 177 -7.29 -1.45 -32.12
C SER A 177 -8.75 -1.60 -32.56
N ILE A 178 -9.61 -0.63 -32.23
CA ILE A 178 -11.04 -0.62 -32.55
C ILE A 178 -11.37 0.47 -33.58
N MET A 179 -10.42 1.36 -33.91
CA MET A 179 -10.60 2.33 -34.99
C MET A 179 -10.20 1.69 -36.33
N PRO A 180 -11.06 1.78 -37.37
CA PRO A 180 -10.81 1.18 -38.68
C PRO A 180 -9.61 1.79 -39.42
#